data_AF-A0A257A064-F1
#
_entry.id   AF-A0A257A064-F1
#
_cell.length_a   1.000
_cell.length_b   1.000
_cell.length_c   1.000
_cell.angle_alpha   90.00
_cell.angle_beta   90.00
_cell.angle_gamma   90.00
#
_symmetry.space_group_name_H-M   'P 1'
#
loop_
_entity.id
_entity.type
_entity.pdbx_description
1 polymer ?
#
loop_
_entity_poly.entity_id
_entity_poly.type
_entity_poly.pdbx_seq_one_letter_code
_entity_poly.pdbx_strand_id
1 'polypeptide(L)'
;MIPKSHPRYESLVKREKIIEGFKRGIVAHAGLIAHGRGEAFDYLIGERTEDFALVAEKAAVAKMLLANNPVISVNGNVTALAVDEIITLSKILNAKIEVNLFYRTEERIRKIVEEFRLHGAEILGEKPDAKIPNL
;
A
#
# COMPACT_ATOMS: atom_id res chain seq x y z
N MET A 1 -8.01 9.23 -20.74
CA MET A 1 -8.02 7.76 -20.54
C MET A 1 -6.84 7.19 -21.31
N ILE A 2 -5.97 6.39 -20.67
CA ILE A 2 -4.78 5.81 -21.32
C ILE A 2 -5.22 4.55 -22.09
N PRO A 3 -4.92 4.40 -23.38
CA PRO A 3 -5.28 3.19 -24.14
C PRO A 3 -4.58 1.94 -23.61
N LYS A 4 -5.30 0.81 -23.49
CA LYS A 4 -4.70 -0.48 -23.08
C LYS A 4 -3.61 -0.99 -24.03
N SER A 5 -3.64 -0.55 -25.28
CA SER A 5 -2.60 -0.85 -26.28
C SER A 5 -1.32 -0.02 -26.10
N HIS A 6 -1.30 0.96 -25.19
CA HIS A 6 -0.13 1.80 -24.98
C HIS A 6 1.00 0.99 -24.31
N PRO A 7 2.25 1.07 -24.82
CA PRO A 7 3.36 0.26 -24.29
C PRO A 7 3.71 0.56 -22.83
N ARG A 8 3.29 1.73 -22.32
CA ARG A 8 3.48 2.18 -20.93
C ARG A 8 2.20 2.15 -20.09
N TYR A 9 1.16 1.44 -20.54
CA TYR A 9 -0.17 1.47 -19.93
C TYR A 9 -0.12 1.28 -18.40
N GLU A 10 0.52 0.22 -17.93
CA GLU A 10 0.61 -0.12 -16.50
C GLU A 10 1.28 0.98 -15.66
N SER A 11 2.44 1.49 -16.11
CA SER A 11 3.16 2.59 -15.45
C SER A 11 2.30 3.86 -15.37
N LEU A 12 1.64 4.22 -16.47
CA LEU A 12 0.78 5.42 -16.51
C LEU A 12 -0.47 5.27 -15.64
N VAL A 13 -1.10 4.09 -15.61
CA VAL A 13 -2.26 3.83 -14.74
C VAL A 13 -1.89 3.95 -13.27
N LYS A 14 -0.74 3.40 -12.85
CA LYS A 14 -0.25 3.51 -11.46
C LYS A 14 0.01 4.97 -11.07
N ARG A 15 0.55 5.79 -11.99
CA ARG A 15 0.72 7.24 -11.77
C ARG A 15 -0.61 7.95 -11.56
N GLU A 16 -1.60 7.69 -12.42
CA GLU A 16 -2.94 8.28 -12.27
C GLU A 16 -3.59 7.90 -10.94
N LYS A 17 -3.49 6.62 -10.52
CA LYS A 17 -3.97 6.17 -9.19
C LYS A 17 -3.32 6.96 -8.05
N ILE A 18 -2.01 7.17 -8.12
CA ILE A 18 -1.26 7.93 -7.10
C ILE A 18 -1.64 9.42 -7.08
N ILE A 19 -1.81 10.03 -8.25
CA ILE A 19 -2.27 11.41 -8.39
C ILE A 19 -3.69 11.56 -7.83
N GLU A 20 -4.59 10.63 -8.14
CA GLU A 20 -5.96 10.64 -7.63
C GLU A 20 -5.99 10.43 -6.11
N GLY A 21 -5.21 9.48 -5.60
CA GLY A 21 -5.00 9.32 -4.16
C GLY A 21 -4.51 10.58 -3.47
N PHE A 22 -3.66 11.38 -4.12
CA PHE A 22 -3.21 12.68 -3.59
C PHE A 22 -4.34 13.71 -3.60
N LYS A 23 -5.08 13.85 -4.71
CA LYS A 23 -6.23 14.77 -4.81
C LYS A 23 -7.32 14.46 -3.78
N ARG A 24 -7.54 13.19 -3.48
CA ARG A 24 -8.46 12.71 -2.44
C ARG A 24 -7.93 12.91 -1.02
N GLY A 25 -6.66 13.28 -0.86
CA GLY A 25 -6.00 13.50 0.43
C GLY A 25 -5.54 12.23 1.15
N ILE A 26 -5.54 11.08 0.45
CA ILE A 26 -5.04 9.78 0.93
C ILE A 26 -3.51 9.75 0.86
N VAL A 27 -2.94 10.24 -0.25
CA VAL A 27 -1.49 10.28 -0.48
C VAL A 27 -0.92 11.64 -0.07
N ALA A 28 0.24 11.64 0.58
CA ALA A 28 0.97 12.87 0.90
C ALA A 28 1.71 13.42 -0.32
N HIS A 29 2.05 14.71 -0.35
CA HIS A 29 2.88 15.27 -1.42
C HIS A 29 4.21 14.50 -1.59
N ALA A 30 4.87 14.16 -0.47
CA ALA A 30 6.08 13.34 -0.49
C ALA A 30 5.85 11.91 -1.03
N GLY A 31 4.61 11.41 -0.99
CA GLY A 31 4.21 10.12 -1.55
C GLY A 31 4.24 10.09 -3.08
N LEU A 32 3.96 11.21 -3.74
CA LEU A 32 4.12 11.35 -5.20
C LEU A 32 5.60 11.19 -5.60
N ILE A 33 6.48 11.87 -4.86
CA ILE A 33 7.94 11.81 -5.09
C ILE A 33 8.45 10.40 -4.80
N ALA A 34 7.97 9.77 -3.72
CA ALA A 34 8.32 8.39 -3.38
C ALA A 34 7.92 7.40 -4.47
N HIS A 35 6.76 7.58 -5.11
CA HIS A 35 6.35 6.76 -6.25
C HIS A 35 7.33 6.88 -7.42
N GLY A 36 7.71 8.10 -7.80
CA GLY A 36 8.69 8.32 -8.87
C GLY A 36 10.07 7.70 -8.57
N ARG A 37 10.51 7.70 -7.31
CA ARG A 37 11.72 6.97 -6.91
C ARG A 37 11.57 5.46 -7.10
N GLY A 38 10.41 4.91 -6.75
CA GLY A 38 10.09 3.50 -6.97
C GLY A 38 10.12 3.15 -8.45
N GLU A 39 9.49 3.95 -9.31
CA GLU A 39 9.52 3.75 -10.76
C GLU A 39 10.96 3.74 -11.30
N ALA A 40 11.83 4.65 -10.83
CA ALA A 40 13.23 4.67 -11.27
C ALA A 40 13.94 3.33 -11.03
N PHE A 41 13.70 2.67 -9.88
CA PHE A 41 14.21 1.32 -9.64
C PHE A 41 13.49 0.26 -10.47
N ASP A 42 12.18 0.40 -10.67
CA ASP A 42 11.37 -0.51 -11.50
C ASP A 42 11.92 -0.58 -12.95
N TYR A 43 12.32 0.56 -13.52
CA TYR A 43 13.01 0.61 -14.82
C TYR A 43 14.34 -0.17 -14.79
N LEU A 44 15.12 -0.09 -13.71
CA LEU A 44 16.41 -0.79 -13.61
C LEU A 44 16.25 -2.30 -13.50
N ILE A 45 15.17 -2.79 -12.87
CA ILE A 45 14.86 -4.22 -12.74
C ILE A 45 13.96 -4.75 -13.87
N GLY A 46 13.66 -3.93 -14.89
CA GLY A 46 12.93 -4.35 -16.07
C GLY A 46 11.41 -4.46 -15.90
N GLU A 47 10.84 -3.78 -14.92
CA GLU A 47 9.38 -3.66 -14.69
C GLU A 47 8.67 -5.02 -14.56
N ARG A 48 9.33 -5.97 -13.90
CA ARG A 48 8.84 -7.33 -13.67
C ARG A 48 9.27 -7.85 -12.31
N THR A 49 8.58 -8.87 -11.82
CA THR A 49 9.01 -9.58 -10.61
C THR A 49 10.21 -10.47 -10.95
N GLU A 50 11.33 -10.21 -10.29
CA GLU A 50 12.56 -11.01 -10.43
C GLU A 50 12.54 -12.25 -9.53
N ASP A 51 13.35 -13.26 -9.86
CA ASP A 51 13.36 -14.55 -9.15
C ASP A 51 13.65 -14.41 -7.65
N PHE A 52 14.55 -13.50 -7.28
CA PHE A 52 14.87 -13.24 -5.87
C PHE A 52 13.67 -12.66 -5.10
N ALA A 53 12.82 -11.87 -5.78
CA ALA A 53 11.61 -11.32 -5.18
C ALA A 53 10.56 -12.41 -4.98
N LEU A 54 10.37 -13.32 -5.95
CA LEU A 54 9.47 -14.46 -5.81
C LEU A 54 9.87 -15.39 -4.65
N VAL A 55 11.16 -15.60 -4.44
CA VAL A 55 11.66 -16.38 -3.29
C VAL A 55 11.37 -15.67 -1.97
N ALA A 56 11.61 -14.37 -1.89
CA ALA A 56 11.34 -13.57 -0.70
C ALA A 56 9.84 -13.51 -0.37
N GLU A 57 8.98 -13.35 -1.38
CA GLU A 57 7.52 -13.36 -1.24
C GLU A 57 7.02 -14.69 -0.65
N LYS A 58 7.50 -15.83 -1.17
CA LYS A 58 7.16 -17.16 -0.64
C LYS A 58 7.54 -17.30 0.83
N ALA A 59 8.74 -16.85 1.19
CA ALA A 59 9.21 -16.90 2.58
C ALA A 59 8.40 -15.97 3.50
N ALA A 60 8.06 -14.76 3.05
CA ALA A 60 7.24 -13.81 3.79
C ALA A 60 5.83 -14.36 4.05
N VAL A 61 5.18 -14.92 3.02
CA VAL A 61 3.86 -15.55 3.14
C VAL A 61 3.90 -16.71 4.13
N ALA A 62 4.90 -17.60 4.04
CA ALA A 62 5.08 -18.70 4.99
C ALA A 62 5.25 -18.18 6.43
N LYS A 63 6.04 -17.11 6.61
CA LYS A 63 6.25 -16.51 7.93
C LYS A 63 4.96 -15.91 8.50
N MET A 64 4.14 -15.27 7.66
CA MET A 64 2.86 -14.70 8.07
C MET A 64 1.83 -15.78 8.40
N LEU A 65 1.75 -16.86 7.63
CA LEU A 65 0.87 -18.01 7.91
C LEU A 65 1.19 -18.70 9.24
N LEU A 66 2.47 -18.71 9.63
CA LEU A 66 2.94 -19.29 10.89
C LEU A 66 2.85 -18.31 12.08
N ALA A 67 2.48 -17.05 11.85
CA ALA A 67 2.40 -16.05 12.90
C ALA A 67 1.08 -16.18 13.69
N ASN A 68 1.14 -15.97 15.01
CA ASN A 68 -0.05 -15.96 15.84
C ASN A 68 -0.90 -14.70 15.67
N ASN A 69 -0.27 -13.56 15.39
CA ASN A 69 -0.93 -12.25 15.23
C ASN A 69 -0.29 -11.45 14.09
N PRO A 70 -0.42 -11.89 12.82
CA PRO A 70 0.13 -11.15 11.70
C PRO A 70 -0.63 -9.82 11.50
N VAL A 71 0.11 -8.76 11.17
CA VAL A 71 -0.43 -7.42 10.88
C VAL A 71 0.21 -6.89 9.61
N ILE A 72 -0.61 -6.37 8.68
CA ILE A 72 -0.20 -5.70 7.45
C ILE A 72 -0.33 -4.19 7.68
N SER A 73 0.80 -3.50 7.65
CA SER A 73 0.80 -2.03 7.74
C SER A 73 0.51 -1.40 6.38
N VAL A 74 -0.35 -0.38 6.36
CA VAL A 74 -0.69 0.37 5.15
C VAL A 74 -0.49 1.87 5.34
N ASN A 75 -0.16 2.53 4.24
CA ASN A 75 -0.05 3.99 4.15
C ASN A 75 -0.84 4.51 2.95
N GLY A 76 -0.76 5.81 2.69
CA GLY A 76 -1.47 6.43 1.57
C GLY A 76 -1.13 5.83 0.19
N ASN A 77 0.15 5.55 -0.09
CA ASN A 77 0.57 4.99 -1.37
C ASN A 77 0.04 3.56 -1.57
N VAL A 78 0.11 2.73 -0.52
CA VAL A 78 -0.46 1.37 -0.54
C VAL A 78 -1.97 1.42 -0.77
N THR A 79 -2.66 2.30 -0.05
CA THR A 79 -4.11 2.49 -0.17
C THR A 79 -4.50 2.90 -1.59
N ALA A 80 -3.79 3.85 -2.20
CA ALA A 80 -4.09 4.32 -3.55
C ALA A 80 -3.82 3.28 -4.65
N LEU A 81 -2.86 2.38 -4.43
CA LEU A 81 -2.43 1.43 -5.47
C LEU A 81 -3.08 0.06 -5.36
N ALA A 82 -3.33 -0.42 -4.14
CA ALA A 82 -3.51 -1.84 -3.86
C ALA A 82 -4.51 -2.13 -2.72
N VAL A 83 -5.52 -1.29 -2.49
CA VAL A 83 -6.48 -1.48 -1.40
C VAL A 83 -7.16 -2.86 -1.46
N ASP A 84 -7.66 -3.28 -2.62
CA ASP A 84 -8.34 -4.55 -2.81
C ASP A 84 -7.42 -5.76 -2.61
N GLU A 85 -6.19 -5.66 -3.12
CA GLU A 85 -5.17 -6.70 -3.00
C GLU A 85 -4.73 -6.86 -1.54
N ILE A 86 -4.59 -5.77 -0.79
CA ILE A 86 -4.27 -5.84 0.65
C ILE A 86 -5.41 -6.48 1.44
N ILE A 87 -6.67 -6.13 1.14
CA ILE A 87 -7.83 -6.74 1.78
C ILE A 87 -7.89 -8.24 1.49
N THR A 88 -7.62 -8.62 0.24
CA THR A 88 -7.56 -10.03 -0.17
C THR A 88 -6.44 -10.77 0.56
N LEU A 89 -5.24 -10.19 0.60
CA LEU A 89 -4.08 -10.77 1.28
C LEU A 89 -4.32 -10.92 2.79
N SER A 90 -4.91 -9.92 3.43
CA SER A 90 -5.31 -9.94 4.83
C SER A 90 -6.25 -11.11 5.13
N LYS A 91 -7.27 -11.33 4.30
CA LYS A 91 -8.21 -12.45 4.46
C LYS A 91 -7.53 -13.80 4.29
N ILE A 92 -6.67 -13.96 3.28
CA ILE A 92 -5.93 -15.21 3.04
C ILE A 92 -5.01 -15.55 4.21
N LEU A 93 -4.33 -14.54 4.78
CA LEU A 93 -3.36 -14.72 5.86
C LEU A 93 -3.97 -14.66 7.26
N ASN A 94 -5.28 -14.41 7.38
CA ASN A 94 -5.94 -14.07 8.64
C ASN A 94 -5.18 -12.96 9.41
N ALA A 95 -4.70 -11.96 8.68
CA ALA A 95 -3.88 -10.87 9.20
C ALA A 95 -4.71 -9.60 9.41
N LYS A 96 -4.45 -8.87 10.49
CA LYS A 96 -5.06 -7.56 10.71
C LYS A 96 -4.45 -6.54 9.74
N ILE A 97 -5.19 -5.49 9.39
CA ILE A 97 -4.65 -4.35 8.63
C ILE A 97 -4.53 -3.19 9.61
N GLU A 98 -3.44 -2.41 9.52
CA GLU A 98 -3.23 -1.23 10.37
C GLU A 98 -2.70 -0.04 9.58
N VAL A 99 -3.37 1.11 9.68
CA VAL A 99 -2.85 2.35 9.09
C VAL A 99 -1.70 2.91 9.92
N ASN A 100 -0.55 3.13 9.28
CA ASN A 100 0.61 3.75 9.89
C ASN A 100 1.22 4.79 8.93
N LEU A 101 1.38 6.03 9.42
CA LEU A 101 1.76 7.18 8.61
C LEU A 101 2.94 7.93 9.23
N PHE A 102 3.88 8.33 8.37
CA PHE A 102 4.97 9.25 8.75
C PHE A 102 4.44 10.66 9.05
N TYR A 103 3.72 11.27 8.10
CA TYR A 103 3.03 12.55 8.30
C TYR A 103 1.60 12.30 8.76
N ARG A 104 1.45 12.02 10.06
CA ARG A 104 0.15 11.77 10.66
C ARG A 104 -0.69 13.04 10.71
N THR A 105 -1.84 13.02 10.04
CA THR A 105 -2.95 13.97 10.28
C THR A 105 -4.22 13.16 10.48
N GLU A 106 -5.08 13.62 11.40
CA GLU A 106 -6.36 12.96 11.68
C GLU A 106 -7.23 12.85 10.42
N GLU A 107 -7.22 13.88 9.57
CA GLU A 107 -7.93 13.87 8.30
C GLU A 107 -7.44 12.76 7.35
N ARG A 108 -6.13 12.60 7.19
CA ARG A 108 -5.58 11.58 6.28
C ARG A 108 -5.86 10.17 6.78
N ILE A 109 -5.80 9.96 8.09
CA ILE A 109 -6.15 8.67 8.69
C ILE A 109 -7.61 8.35 8.42
N ARG A 110 -8.53 9.30 8.69
CA ARG A 110 -9.95 9.09 8.40
C ARG A 110 -10.17 8.74 6.93
N LYS A 111 -9.56 9.45 5.99
CA LYS A 111 -9.65 9.17 4.56
C LYS A 111 -9.17 7.76 4.19
N ILE A 112 -8.06 7.30 4.78
CA ILE A 112 -7.57 5.92 4.56
C ILE A 112 -8.53 4.90 5.17
N VAL A 113 -8.97 5.11 6.41
CA VAL A 113 -9.89 4.22 7.11
C VAL A 113 -11.22 4.11 6.36
N GLU A 114 -11.76 5.23 5.89
CA GLU A 114 -12.96 5.28 5.06
C GLU A 114 -12.76 4.54 3.74
N GLU A 115 -11.60 4.68 3.10
CA GLU A 115 -11.31 3.93 1.86
C GLU A 115 -11.32 2.41 2.08
N PHE A 116 -10.69 1.91 3.14
CA PHE A 116 -10.76 0.49 3.47
C PHE A 116 -12.19 0.04 3.82
N ARG A 117 -12.95 0.85 4.56
CA ARG A 117 -14.37 0.56 4.88
C ARG A 117 -15.24 0.49 3.63
N LEU A 118 -15.02 1.39 2.65
CA LEU A 118 -15.72 1.38 1.37
C LEU A 118 -15.45 0.10 0.56
N HIS A 119 -14.25 -0.48 0.71
CA HIS A 119 -13.88 -1.77 0.11
C HIS A 119 -14.21 -2.97 1.02
N GLY A 120 -14.98 -2.75 2.09
CA GLY A 120 -15.50 -3.81 2.95
C GLY A 120 -14.50 -4.40 3.94
N ALA A 121 -13.51 -3.60 4.38
CA ALA A 121 -12.54 -4.00 5.40
C ALA A 121 -12.49 -3.02 6.58
N GLU A 122 -12.43 -3.59 7.79
CA GLU A 122 -12.08 -2.84 8.99
C GLU A 122 -10.57 -2.82 9.18
N ILE A 123 -10.07 -1.73 9.76
CA ILE A 123 -8.63 -1.46 9.87
C ILE A 123 -8.29 -0.82 11.22
N LEU A 124 -7.15 -1.21 11.80
CA LEU A 124 -6.59 -0.65 13.03
C LEU A 124 -5.85 0.67 12.77
N GLY A 125 -5.40 1.36 13.83
CA GLY A 125 -4.50 2.52 13.73
C GLY A 125 -5.21 3.88 13.63
N GLU A 126 -6.54 3.90 13.64
CA GLU A 126 -7.33 5.14 13.69
C GLU A 126 -6.96 5.96 14.94
N LYS A 127 -6.92 5.31 16.10
CA LYS A 127 -6.51 5.89 17.39
C LYS A 127 -5.48 4.95 18.07
N PRO A 128 -4.18 5.08 17.76
CA PRO A 128 -3.16 4.24 18.37
C PRO A 128 -2.98 4.63 19.85
N ASP A 129 -2.80 3.64 20.70
CA ASP A 129 -2.63 3.77 22.15
C ASP A 129 -1.20 3.39 22.62
N ALA A 130 -0.35 2.95 21.69
CA ALA A 130 1.04 2.58 21.94
C ALA A 130 2.02 3.50 21.18
N LYS A 131 3.23 3.63 21.73
CA LYS A 131 4.36 4.31 21.07
C LYS A 131 5.54 3.36 20.96
N ILE A 132 6.20 3.37 19.81
CA ILE A 132 7.48 2.71 19.64
C ILE A 132 8.56 3.65 20.19
N PRO A 133 9.39 3.22 21.17
CA PRO A 133 10.43 4.08 21.72
C PRO A 133 11.41 4.57 20.64
N ASN A 134 11.78 5.85 20.70
CA ASN A 134 12.77 6.51 19.83
C ASN A 134 12.35 6.75 18.36
N LEU A 135 11.05 6.80 18.07
CA LEU A 135 10.50 7.15 16.75
C LEU A 135 9.45 8.27 16.84
#